data_AF-C6ZQR2-F1
#
_entry.id   AF-C6ZQR2-F1
#
_cell.length_a   1.000
_cell.length_b   1.000
_cell.length_c   1.000
_cell.angle_alpha   90.00
_cell.angle_beta   90.00
_cell.angle_gamma   90.00
#
_symmetry.space_group_name_H-M   'P 1'
#
loop_
_entity.id
_entity.type
_entity.pdbx_description
1 polymer ?
#
loop_
_entity_poly.entity_id
_entity_poly.type
_entity_poly.pdbx_seq_one_letter_code
_entity_poly.pdbx_strand_id
1 'polypeptide(L)'
;TSKNLFHGNREQTDKIYKESKGNIRQKGQSYFEFCENKFYPVGSDDRQKLCEIRQYKVLDDAVFKKHTECIMKGLRYITKDNQLDREEIKRDFEQVGKDTAKLEQALNQCKVSSKDVAWEYYKCLVESPVADDFKEAFDYREVRSQKYAYNLAKKQSYSKPSVQAQVMEIDGKQCPSAA
;
A
#
# COMPACT_ATOMS: atom_id res chain seq x y z
N THR A 1 4.43 -29.79 13.98
CA THR A 1 4.48 -29.99 12.51
C THR A 1 4.85 -28.67 11.85
N SER A 2 5.42 -28.70 10.64
CA SER A 2 5.75 -27.48 9.86
C SER A 2 4.53 -26.56 9.67
N LYS A 3 3.34 -27.15 9.50
CA LYS A 3 2.06 -26.42 9.42
C LYS A 3 1.79 -25.52 10.63
N ASN A 4 2.14 -25.95 11.84
CA ASN A 4 1.96 -25.15 13.05
C ASN A 4 3.05 -24.06 13.15
N LEU A 5 4.29 -24.39 12.82
CA LEU A 5 5.42 -23.45 12.91
C LEU A 5 5.29 -22.27 11.93
N PHE A 6 4.84 -22.53 10.70
CA PHE A 6 4.73 -21.53 9.63
C PHE A 6 3.29 -21.00 9.44
N HIS A 7 2.52 -20.90 10.53
CA HIS A 7 1.20 -20.26 10.55
C HIS A 7 0.14 -20.84 9.59
N GLY A 8 0.28 -22.10 9.17
CA GLY A 8 -0.67 -22.81 8.32
C GLY A 8 -1.81 -23.50 9.08
N ASN A 9 -1.76 -23.53 10.41
CA ASN A 9 -2.84 -24.05 11.26
C ASN A 9 -3.86 -22.93 11.54
N ARG A 10 -5.07 -23.07 11.00
CA ARG A 10 -6.11 -22.03 11.08
C ARG A 10 -6.43 -21.61 12.52
N GLU A 11 -6.61 -22.56 13.44
CA GLU A 11 -7.01 -22.25 14.81
C GLU A 11 -5.92 -21.47 15.55
N GLN A 12 -4.67 -21.92 15.44
CA GLN A 12 -3.53 -21.24 16.08
C GLN A 12 -3.29 -19.86 15.46
N THR A 13 -3.33 -19.76 14.13
CA THR A 13 -3.15 -18.49 13.44
C THR A 13 -4.26 -17.51 13.78
N ASP A 14 -5.53 -17.96 13.89
CA ASP A 14 -6.64 -17.09 14.29
C ASP A 14 -6.49 -16.58 15.73
N LYS A 15 -5.87 -17.35 16.64
CA LYS A 15 -5.49 -16.88 17.98
C LYS A 15 -4.42 -15.79 17.91
N ILE A 16 -3.36 -15.99 17.11
CA ILE A 16 -2.31 -14.98 16.89
C ILE A 16 -2.91 -13.66 16.37
N TYR A 17 -3.83 -13.73 15.39
CA TYR A 17 -4.52 -12.54 14.89
C TYR A 17 -5.30 -11.80 15.98
N LYS A 18 -6.04 -12.51 16.84
CA LYS A 18 -6.77 -11.90 17.96
C LYS A 18 -5.83 -11.29 19.01
N GLU A 19 -4.78 -12.01 19.39
CA GLU A 19 -3.82 -11.58 20.41
C GLU A 19 -2.97 -10.39 19.96
N SER A 20 -2.77 -10.21 18.66
CA SER A 20 -2.07 -9.06 18.10
C SER A 20 -2.76 -7.71 18.36
N LYS A 21 -4.05 -7.72 18.76
CA LYS A 21 -4.86 -6.51 19.06
C LYS A 21 -4.78 -5.44 17.97
N GLY A 22 -4.82 -5.85 16.70
CA GLY A 22 -4.77 -4.92 15.56
C GLY A 22 -3.38 -4.39 15.20
N ASN A 23 -2.31 -4.84 15.87
CA ASN A 23 -0.93 -4.44 15.54
C ASN A 23 -0.37 -5.14 14.28
N ILE A 24 -1.10 -6.11 13.73
CA ILE A 24 -0.83 -6.72 12.43
C ILE A 24 -2.04 -6.55 11.52
N ARG A 25 -1.79 -6.44 10.21
CA ARG A 25 -2.84 -6.38 9.19
C ARG A 25 -3.71 -7.63 9.27
N GLN A 26 -5.02 -7.44 9.39
CA GLN A 26 -5.98 -8.54 9.54
C GLN A 26 -6.36 -9.18 8.20
N LYS A 27 -6.82 -10.43 8.22
CA LYS A 27 -7.37 -11.09 7.02
C LYS A 27 -8.57 -10.27 6.49
N GLY A 28 -8.58 -9.95 5.20
CA GLY A 28 -9.66 -9.17 4.59
C GLY A 28 -9.47 -7.64 4.65
N GLN A 29 -8.50 -7.15 5.41
CA GLN A 29 -8.24 -5.71 5.58
C GLN A 29 -7.30 -5.18 4.48
N SER A 30 -7.50 -3.98 3.95
CA SER A 30 -6.48 -3.37 3.08
C SER A 30 -5.16 -3.16 3.85
N TYR A 31 -4.01 -3.30 3.19
CA TYR A 31 -2.74 -2.94 3.82
C TYR A 31 -2.62 -1.43 4.04
N PHE A 32 -3.28 -0.64 3.18
CA PHE A 32 -3.38 0.81 3.31
C PHE A 32 -4.18 1.16 4.55
N GLU A 33 -5.42 0.66 4.66
CA GLU A 33 -6.27 0.83 5.85
C GLU A 33 -5.56 0.43 7.15
N PHE A 34 -4.83 -0.69 7.14
CA PHE A 34 -4.04 -1.10 8.32
C PHE A 34 -3.03 -0.03 8.73
N CYS A 35 -2.28 0.53 7.78
CA CYS A 35 -1.31 1.58 8.05
C CYS A 35 -1.99 2.91 8.40
N GLU A 36 -3.09 3.28 7.74
CA GLU A 36 -3.87 4.48 8.03
C GLU A 36 -4.43 4.46 9.45
N ASN A 37 -5.08 3.37 9.86
CA ASN A 37 -5.62 3.25 11.21
C ASN A 37 -4.53 3.25 12.29
N LYS A 38 -3.30 2.88 11.95
CA LYS A 38 -2.14 2.90 12.86
C LYS A 38 -1.56 4.29 13.06
N PHE A 39 -1.50 5.12 12.02
CA PHE A 39 -0.84 6.44 12.05
C PHE A 39 -1.82 7.62 12.07
N TYR A 40 -3.05 7.40 11.62
CA TYR A 40 -4.17 8.35 11.57
C TYR A 40 -5.43 7.67 12.11
N PRO A 41 -5.50 7.36 13.43
CA PRO A 41 -6.58 6.58 14.01
C PRO A 41 -7.96 7.23 13.84
N VAL A 42 -9.01 6.41 13.73
CA VAL A 42 -10.40 6.87 13.69
C VAL A 42 -10.71 7.69 14.95
N GLY A 43 -11.31 8.88 14.77
CA GLY A 43 -11.66 9.80 15.86
C GLY A 43 -10.52 10.69 16.34
N SER A 44 -9.30 10.57 15.78
CA SER A 44 -8.22 11.52 16.04
C SER A 44 -8.31 12.76 15.14
N ASP A 45 -7.78 13.90 15.61
CA ASP A 45 -7.71 15.14 14.82
C ASP A 45 -6.87 14.98 13.56
N ASP A 46 -5.89 14.08 13.56
CA ASP A 46 -5.05 13.80 12.41
C ASP A 46 -5.77 13.01 11.31
N ARG A 47 -6.94 12.42 11.59
CA ARG A 47 -7.70 11.60 10.64
C ARG A 47 -8.06 12.36 9.36
N GLN A 48 -8.35 13.66 9.47
CA GLN A 48 -8.69 14.52 8.33
C GLN A 48 -7.55 14.64 7.30
N LYS A 49 -6.28 14.41 7.71
CA LYS A 49 -5.13 14.41 6.79
C LYS A 49 -5.24 13.30 5.74
N LEU A 50 -5.97 12.21 6.02
CA LEU A 50 -6.19 11.13 5.06
C LEU A 50 -6.89 11.60 3.78
N CYS A 51 -7.71 12.66 3.85
CA CYS A 51 -8.35 13.23 2.68
C CYS A 51 -7.34 13.75 1.65
N GLU A 52 -6.24 14.34 2.12
CA GLU A 52 -5.17 14.82 1.24
C GLU A 52 -4.22 13.69 0.85
N ILE A 53 -3.87 12.83 1.81
CA ILE A 53 -2.94 11.70 1.60
C ILE A 53 -3.48 10.74 0.53
N ARG A 54 -4.78 10.43 0.56
CA ARG A 54 -5.43 9.55 -0.42
C ARG A 54 -5.54 10.17 -1.81
N GLN A 55 -5.43 11.49 -1.91
CA GLN A 55 -5.26 12.20 -3.17
C GLN A 55 -3.79 12.38 -3.57
N TYR A 56 -2.91 11.53 -3.02
CA TYR A 56 -1.47 11.48 -3.29
C TYR A 56 -0.71 12.77 -2.92
N LYS A 57 -1.23 13.58 -1.98
CA LYS A 57 -0.46 14.68 -1.41
C LYS A 57 0.68 14.13 -0.56
N VAL A 58 1.91 14.46 -0.94
CA VAL A 58 3.11 14.05 -0.20
C VAL A 58 3.34 15.04 0.95
N LEU A 59 3.25 14.56 2.20
CA LEU A 59 3.59 15.35 3.38
C LEU A 59 5.06 15.10 3.78
N ASP A 60 5.67 16.04 4.50
CA ASP A 60 7.08 15.95 4.92
C ASP A 60 7.24 15.57 6.42
N ASP A 61 6.15 15.42 7.17
CA ASP A 61 6.20 15.17 8.62
C ASP A 61 6.60 13.72 8.98
N ALA A 62 7.09 13.54 10.22
CA ALA A 62 7.59 12.26 10.68
C ALA A 62 6.52 11.16 10.79
N VAL A 63 5.25 11.51 10.96
CA VAL A 63 4.14 10.53 11.01
C VAL A 63 3.89 10.01 9.60
N PHE A 64 3.82 10.91 8.62
CA PHE A 64 3.63 10.53 7.22
C PHE A 64 4.77 9.65 6.71
N LYS A 65 6.03 9.97 7.01
CA LYS A 65 7.18 9.14 6.64
C LYS A 65 7.08 7.69 7.15
N LYS A 66 6.68 7.50 8.41
CA LYS A 66 6.45 6.17 9.00
C LYS A 66 5.23 5.47 8.41
N HIS A 67 4.19 6.23 8.08
CA HIS A 67 3.00 5.73 7.40
C HIS A 67 3.34 5.21 5.99
N THR A 68 4.07 5.99 5.20
CA THR A 68 4.58 5.58 3.88
C THR A 68 5.49 4.36 4.00
N GLU A 69 6.38 4.31 5.00
CA GLU A 69 7.21 3.13 5.26
C GLU A 69 6.36 1.87 5.52
N CYS A 70 5.30 1.99 6.32
CA CYS A 70 4.37 0.90 6.60
C CYS A 70 3.71 0.38 5.32
N ILE A 71 3.23 1.28 4.45
CA ILE A 71 2.61 0.90 3.18
C ILE A 71 3.66 0.26 2.26
N MET A 72 4.76 0.96 1.97
CA MET A 72 5.76 0.50 1.00
C MET A 72 6.37 -0.85 1.38
N LYS A 73 6.62 -1.11 2.68
CA LYS A 73 7.03 -2.43 3.16
C LYS A 73 5.88 -3.44 3.18
N GLY A 74 4.67 -2.99 3.49
CA GLY A 74 3.44 -3.79 3.41
C GLY A 74 3.13 -4.27 1.98
N LEU A 75 3.53 -3.50 0.97
CA LEU A 75 3.41 -3.86 -0.43
C LEU A 75 4.69 -4.48 -0.99
N ARG A 76 5.73 -4.62 -0.17
CA ARG A 76 7.03 -5.21 -0.53
C ARG A 76 7.80 -4.44 -1.61
N TYR A 77 7.37 -3.21 -1.94
CA TYR A 77 8.18 -2.28 -2.75
C TYR A 77 9.50 -1.94 -2.06
N ILE A 78 9.48 -1.93 -0.72
CA ILE A 78 10.67 -1.85 0.10
C ILE A 78 10.78 -3.13 0.93
N THR A 79 11.97 -3.72 0.93
CA THR A 79 12.26 -4.94 1.70
C THR A 79 12.35 -4.64 3.20
N LYS A 80 12.42 -5.71 4.01
CA LYS A 80 12.64 -5.58 5.46
C LYS A 80 13.92 -4.81 5.80
N ASP A 81 14.94 -4.95 4.95
CA ASP A 81 16.29 -4.39 5.11
C ASP A 81 16.45 -3.02 4.42
N ASN A 82 15.33 -2.33 4.16
CA ASN A 82 15.29 -1.00 3.53
C ASN A 82 15.90 -0.96 2.12
N GLN A 83 15.77 -2.04 1.34
CA GLN A 83 16.18 -2.06 -0.07
C GLN A 83 14.95 -1.90 -0.97
N LEU A 84 15.12 -1.25 -2.13
CA LEU A 84 14.09 -1.18 -3.16
C LEU A 84 13.95 -2.52 -3.87
N ASP A 85 12.73 -3.04 -3.97
CA ASP A 85 12.38 -4.16 -4.84
C ASP A 85 11.70 -3.62 -6.10
N ARG A 86 12.50 -3.47 -7.17
CA ARG A 86 12.03 -2.93 -8.46
C ARG A 86 11.04 -3.88 -9.14
N GLU A 87 11.26 -5.18 -9.01
CA GLU A 87 10.43 -6.19 -9.67
C GLU A 87 9.02 -6.20 -9.07
N GLU A 88 8.88 -5.95 -7.76
CA GLU A 88 7.56 -5.85 -7.14
C GLU A 88 6.75 -4.64 -7.65
N ILE A 89 7.40 -3.51 -7.97
CA ILE A 89 6.73 -2.35 -8.58
C ILE A 89 6.38 -2.64 -10.04
N LYS A 90 7.31 -3.21 -10.80
CA LYS A 90 7.09 -3.63 -12.20
C LYS A 90 5.92 -4.60 -12.32
N ARG A 91 5.85 -5.58 -11.42
CA ARG A 91 4.74 -6.54 -11.33
C ARG A 91 3.38 -5.86 -11.23
N ASP A 92 3.30 -4.72 -10.55
CA ASP A 92 2.05 -3.97 -10.41
C ASP A 92 1.76 -3.08 -11.63
N PHE A 93 2.78 -2.52 -12.28
CA PHE A 93 2.65 -1.84 -13.57
C PHE A 93 2.14 -2.78 -14.68
N GLU A 94 2.70 -3.99 -14.77
CA GLU A 94 2.28 -4.99 -15.75
C GLU A 94 0.83 -5.43 -15.54
N GLN A 95 0.39 -5.51 -14.28
CA GLN A 95 -0.99 -5.87 -13.94
C GLN A 95 -2.03 -4.84 -14.39
N VAL A 96 -1.63 -3.58 -14.58
CA VAL A 96 -2.47 -2.52 -15.14
C VAL A 96 -2.13 -2.21 -16.61
N GLY A 97 -1.33 -3.06 -17.25
CA GLY A 97 -0.99 -2.96 -18.68
C GLY A 97 -0.08 -1.78 -19.03
N LYS A 98 0.78 -1.34 -18.11
CA LYS A 98 1.69 -0.20 -18.28
C LYS A 98 3.11 -0.67 -18.61
N ASP A 99 3.83 0.19 -19.33
CA ASP A 99 5.23 -0.05 -19.72
C ASP A 99 6.17 0.16 -18.53
N THR A 100 7.01 -0.85 -18.26
CA THR A 100 7.98 -0.85 -17.17
C THR A 100 9.31 -0.19 -17.54
N ALA A 101 9.58 0.08 -18.82
CA ALA A 101 10.82 0.75 -19.25
C ALA A 101 10.88 2.20 -18.74
N LYS A 102 9.76 2.92 -18.80
CA LYS A 102 9.66 4.29 -18.26
C LYS A 102 9.76 4.31 -16.73
N LEU A 103 9.19 3.30 -16.06
CA LEU A 103 9.31 3.14 -14.62
C LEU A 103 10.79 2.96 -14.21
N GLU A 104 11.54 2.11 -14.89
CA GLU A 104 12.95 1.89 -14.60
C GLU A 104 13.78 3.18 -14.76
N GLN A 105 13.51 3.95 -15.81
CA GLN A 105 14.13 5.26 -16.00
C GLN A 105 13.83 6.22 -14.85
N ALA A 106 12.57 6.29 -14.40
CA ALA A 106 12.18 7.12 -13.26
C ALA A 106 12.87 6.66 -11.95
N LEU A 107 12.88 5.35 -11.68
CA LEU A 107 13.55 4.79 -10.50
C LEU A 107 15.06 5.03 -10.49
N ASN A 108 15.70 5.06 -11.65
CA ASN A 108 17.12 5.41 -11.78
C ASN A 108 17.41 6.90 -11.50
N GLN A 109 16.41 7.77 -11.65
CA GLN A 109 16.53 9.20 -11.37
C GLN A 109 16.21 9.54 -9.92
N CYS A 110 15.58 8.63 -9.17
CA CYS A 110 15.27 8.83 -7.76
C CYS A 110 16.55 8.94 -6.91
N LYS A 111 16.72 10.10 -6.27
CA LYS A 111 17.79 10.34 -5.30
C LYS A 111 17.28 10.01 -3.91
N VAL A 112 17.81 8.95 -3.32
CA VAL A 112 17.37 8.41 -2.03
C VAL A 112 18.53 8.41 -1.05
N SER A 113 18.30 8.99 0.12
CA SER A 113 19.19 8.98 1.28
C SER A 113 18.84 7.82 2.23
N SER A 114 19.74 7.51 3.16
CA SER A 114 19.62 6.28 3.96
C SER A 114 18.54 6.30 5.06
N LYS A 115 17.95 7.47 5.39
CA LYS A 115 17.13 7.62 6.60
C LYS A 115 15.64 7.34 6.37
N ASP A 116 15.09 7.78 5.23
CA ASP A 116 13.64 7.74 4.94
C ASP A 116 13.35 7.07 3.58
N VAL A 117 14.10 6.00 3.26
CA VAL A 117 14.15 5.32 1.95
C VAL A 117 12.77 5.13 1.31
N ALA A 118 11.81 4.59 2.07
CA ALA A 118 10.47 4.30 1.58
C ALA A 118 9.69 5.56 1.16
N TRP A 119 9.80 6.61 1.96
CA TRP A 119 9.13 7.88 1.69
C TRP A 119 9.77 8.61 0.52
N GLU A 120 11.10 8.59 0.40
CA GLU A 120 11.80 9.23 -0.71
C GLU A 120 11.50 8.56 -2.06
N TYR A 121 11.43 7.23 -2.11
CA TYR A 121 10.98 6.52 -3.31
C TYR A 121 9.52 6.79 -3.65
N TYR A 122 8.62 6.79 -2.65
CA TYR A 122 7.21 7.14 -2.86
C TYR A 122 7.07 8.55 -3.42
N LYS A 123 7.70 9.55 -2.78
CA LYS A 123 7.71 10.94 -3.22
C LYS A 123 8.22 11.06 -4.66
N CYS A 124 9.38 10.46 -4.94
CA CYS A 124 9.97 10.46 -6.27
C CYS A 124 9.00 9.90 -7.32
N LEU A 125 8.35 8.76 -7.06
CA LEU A 125 7.40 8.14 -8.00
C LEU A 125 6.16 9.01 -8.23
N VAL A 126 5.59 9.59 -7.18
CA VAL A 126 4.41 10.47 -7.25
C VAL A 126 4.70 11.79 -7.97
N GLU A 127 5.95 12.27 -7.93
CA GLU A 127 6.39 13.52 -8.58
C GLU A 127 7.07 13.27 -9.94
N SER A 128 7.23 12.01 -10.36
CA SER A 128 7.92 11.64 -11.60
C SER A 128 7.03 11.74 -12.85
N PRO A 129 7.62 11.67 -14.06
CA PRO A 129 6.85 11.56 -15.30
C PRO A 129 5.96 10.30 -15.42
N VAL A 130 6.15 9.29 -14.55
CA VAL A 130 5.32 8.08 -14.50
C VAL A 130 4.26 8.14 -13.38
N ALA A 131 4.04 9.31 -12.77
CA ALA A 131 3.15 9.47 -11.63
C ALA A 131 1.73 8.91 -11.87
N ASP A 132 1.12 9.17 -13.03
CA ASP A 132 -0.23 8.69 -13.32
C ASP A 132 -0.31 7.17 -13.46
N ASP A 133 0.70 6.56 -14.09
CA ASP A 133 0.81 5.10 -14.20
C ASP A 133 1.11 4.46 -12.85
N PHE A 134 1.94 5.11 -12.02
CA PHE A 134 2.22 4.69 -10.65
C PHE A 134 0.95 4.71 -9.80
N LYS A 135 0.19 5.82 -9.79
CA LYS A 135 -1.08 5.95 -9.05
C LYS A 135 -2.06 4.87 -9.47
N GLU A 136 -2.22 4.64 -10.78
CA GLU A 136 -3.09 3.60 -11.31
C GLU A 136 -2.69 2.18 -10.85
N ALA A 137 -1.38 1.86 -10.87
CA ALA A 137 -0.86 0.60 -10.36
C ALA A 137 -1.02 0.46 -8.85
N PHE A 138 -0.82 1.55 -8.10
CA PHE A 138 -0.87 1.62 -6.65
C PHE A 138 -2.31 1.48 -6.12
N ASP A 139 -3.28 2.13 -6.76
CA ASP A 139 -4.72 1.96 -6.52
C ASP A 139 -5.15 0.50 -6.71
N TYR A 140 -4.73 -0.13 -7.82
CA TYR A 140 -5.05 -1.54 -8.04
C TYR A 140 -4.35 -2.46 -7.03
N ARG A 141 -3.16 -2.07 -6.55
CA ARG A 141 -2.46 -2.78 -5.48
C ARG A 141 -3.20 -2.66 -4.15
N GLU A 142 -3.80 -1.53 -3.82
CA GLU A 142 -4.67 -1.38 -2.65
C GLU A 142 -5.82 -2.38 -2.69
N VAL A 143 -6.57 -2.40 -3.80
CA VAL A 143 -7.72 -3.31 -3.99
C VAL A 143 -7.30 -4.78 -3.80
N ARG A 144 -6.21 -5.20 -4.45
CA ARG A 144 -5.70 -6.57 -4.32
C ARG A 144 -5.19 -6.87 -2.91
N SER A 145 -4.72 -5.87 -2.17
CA SER A 145 -4.19 -6.06 -0.81
C SER A 145 -5.27 -6.47 0.19
N GLN A 146 -6.54 -6.13 -0.05
CA GLN A 146 -7.68 -6.54 0.79
C GLN A 146 -7.82 -8.06 0.87
N LYS A 147 -7.52 -8.78 -0.21
CA LYS A 147 -7.60 -10.25 -0.25
C LYS A 147 -6.36 -10.82 -0.92
N TYR A 148 -5.43 -11.37 -0.14
CA TYR A 148 -4.20 -11.95 -0.71
C TYR A 148 -4.45 -13.08 -1.72
N ALA A 149 -5.59 -13.76 -1.59
CA ALA A 149 -6.03 -14.78 -2.53
C ALA A 149 -6.77 -14.20 -3.77
N TYR A 150 -6.68 -12.89 -4.06
CA TYR A 150 -7.48 -12.16 -5.07
C TYR A 150 -7.52 -12.88 -6.42
N ASN A 151 -6.37 -13.35 -6.90
CA ASN A 151 -6.23 -14.02 -8.19
C ASN A 151 -6.19 -15.55 -8.12
N LEU A 152 -6.32 -16.16 -6.93
CA LEU A 152 -6.12 -17.61 -6.77
C LEU A 152 -7.30 -18.45 -7.26
N ALA A 153 -8.54 -18.02 -6.97
CA ALA A 153 -9.73 -18.76 -7.40
C ALA A 153 -10.01 -18.57 -8.90
N LYS A 154 -9.80 -17.35 -9.39
CA LYS A 154 -9.88 -16.98 -10.80
C LYS A 154 -9.02 -15.74 -11.01
N LYS A 155 -8.19 -15.73 -12.05
CA LYS A 155 -7.43 -14.54 -12.46
C LYS A 155 -8.43 -13.46 -12.85
N GLN A 156 -8.40 -12.34 -12.14
CA GLN A 156 -9.25 -11.19 -12.43
C GLN A 156 -8.61 -10.36 -13.54
N SER A 157 -9.42 -9.91 -14.49
CA SER A 157 -9.00 -8.91 -15.48
C SER A 157 -8.99 -7.53 -14.82
N TYR A 158 -7.95 -6.74 -15.09
CA TYR A 158 -7.90 -5.35 -14.67
C TYR A 158 -8.94 -4.52 -15.43
N SER A 159 -9.56 -3.56 -14.74
CA SER A 159 -10.48 -2.57 -15.30
C SER A 159 -10.36 -1.27 -14.52
N LYS A 160 -9.86 -0.22 -15.18
CA LYS A 160 -9.64 1.10 -14.56
C LYS A 160 -10.91 1.67 -13.88
N PRO A 161 -12.09 1.70 -14.53
CA PRO A 161 -13.30 2.22 -13.89
C PRO A 161 -13.72 1.44 -12.63
N SER A 162 -13.54 0.11 -12.64
CA SER A 162 -13.88 -0.74 -11.48
C SER A 162 -12.95 -0.51 -10.29
N VAL A 163 -11.65 -0.33 -10.56
CA VAL A 163 -10.67 0.00 -9.50
C VAL A 163 -10.94 1.39 -8.94
N GLN A 164 -11.18 2.39 -9.80
CA GLN A 164 -11.51 3.75 -9.36
C GLN A 164 -12.77 3.76 -8.47
N ALA A 165 -13.83 3.05 -8.85
CA ALA A 165 -15.04 2.95 -8.03
C ALA A 165 -14.76 2.34 -6.65
N GLN A 166 -13.94 1.29 -6.58
CA GLN A 166 -13.56 0.67 -5.31
C GLN A 166 -12.70 1.60 -4.45
N VAL A 167 -11.70 2.28 -5.03
CA VAL A 167 -10.86 3.24 -4.30
C VAL A 167 -11.70 4.40 -3.77
N MET A 168 -12.61 4.95 -4.57
CA MET A 168 -13.54 5.99 -4.12
C MET A 168 -14.41 5.55 -2.94
N GLU A 169 -14.86 4.29 -2.93
CA GLU A 169 -15.62 3.74 -1.80
C GLU A 169 -14.77 3.64 -0.53
N ILE A 170 -13.48 3.27 -0.67
CA ILE A 170 -12.54 3.25 0.46
C ILE A 170 -12.27 4.68 0.92
N ASP A 171 -12.06 5.63 0.01
CA ASP A 171 -11.82 7.05 0.31
C ASP A 171 -12.96 7.64 1.13
N GLY A 172 -14.20 7.40 0.73
CA GLY A 172 -15.38 7.85 1.47
C GLY A 172 -15.52 7.27 2.88
N LYS A 173 -14.85 6.13 3.17
CA LYS A 173 -14.81 5.54 4.52
C LYS A 173 -13.67 6.09 5.38
N GLN A 174 -12.57 6.51 4.75
CA GLN A 174 -11.32 6.83 5.44
C GLN A 174 -11.15 8.33 5.63
N CYS A 175 -11.56 9.12 4.64
CA CYS A 175 -11.69 10.57 4.71
C CYS A 175 -13.07 10.91 5.27
N PRO A 176 -13.18 11.47 6.49
CA PRO A 176 -14.43 12.05 6.94
C PRO A 176 -14.76 13.21 6.00
N SER A 177 -15.88 13.15 5.27
CA SER A 177 -16.40 14.34 4.58
C SER A 177 -16.56 15.43 5.62
N ALA A 178 -15.98 16.61 5.37
CA ALA A 178 -16.21 17.78 6.21
C ALA A 178 -17.72 17.95 6.41
N ALA A 179 -18.17 17.76 7.65
CA ALA A 179 -19.52 18.13 8.06
C ALA A 179 -19.63 19.65 8.14
#